data_AF-Q38PN8-F1
#
_entry.id   AF-Q38PN8-F1
#
_cell.length_a   1.000
_cell.length_b   1.000
_cell.length_c   1.000
_cell.angle_alpha   90.00
_cell.angle_beta   90.00
_cell.angle_gamma   90.00
#
_symmetry.space_group_name_H-M   'P 1'
#
loop_
_entity.id
_entity.type
_entity.pdbx_description
1 polymer ?
#
loop_
_entity_poly.entity_id
_entity_poly.type
_entity_poly.pdbx_seq_one_letter_code
_entity_poly.pdbx_strand_id
1 'polypeptide(L)'
;LVGQPVHLKRDFFLANASRARSEQFINLREVSTRFRLPPGEYVVVPSTFEPNKEGDFVLRFFSEKKAGTQELDDQVQAILPDEQVLSEEEIDENFKALFRQLAGEDMEISVRELRTILNRIISKHKDLRTKGFSLESCRSMVNLMDRDGNGKLGLVEFNILWNRIRNYLSIFRKFDLDKSGSMSAYEMRMA
;
A
#
# COMPACT_ATOMS: atom_id res chain seq x y z
N LEU A 1 11.30 -12.03 22.13
CA LEU A 1 10.30 -11.09 21.58
C LEU A 1 9.02 -11.90 21.46
N VAL A 2 8.27 -11.99 22.55
CA VAL A 2 7.07 -12.84 22.58
C VAL A 2 5.91 -12.04 21.99
N GLY A 3 5.42 -12.46 20.83
CA GLY A 3 3.98 -12.47 20.59
C GLY A 3 3.36 -11.50 19.59
N GLN A 4 4.09 -10.80 18.74
CA GLN A 4 3.48 -10.19 17.55
C GLN A 4 4.21 -10.61 16.28
N PRO A 5 3.52 -11.25 15.32
CA PRO A 5 4.06 -11.53 14.01
C PRO A 5 4.17 -10.18 13.28
N VAL A 6 5.38 -9.62 13.31
CA VAL A 6 5.66 -8.30 12.72
C VAL A 6 6.86 -8.45 11.81
N HIS A 7 6.70 -7.96 10.60
CA HIS A 7 7.81 -7.87 9.68
C HIS A 7 8.89 -6.91 10.19
N LEU A 8 10.12 -7.39 10.25
CA LEU A 8 11.25 -6.59 10.73
C LEU A 8 11.69 -5.56 9.70
N LYS A 9 11.67 -4.28 10.08
CA LYS A 9 12.08 -3.17 9.22
C LYS A 9 13.60 -3.06 9.09
N ARG A 10 14.05 -2.28 8.11
CA ARG A 10 15.47 -2.01 7.82
C ARG A 10 16.30 -1.68 9.06
N ASP A 11 15.77 -0.84 9.95
CA ASP A 11 16.50 -0.35 11.12
C ASP A 11 16.88 -1.48 12.10
N PHE A 12 16.07 -2.55 12.16
CA PHE A 12 16.42 -3.74 12.93
C PHE A 12 17.70 -4.39 12.41
N PHE A 13 17.84 -4.58 11.10
CA PHE A 13 19.01 -5.21 10.49
C PHE A 13 20.25 -4.31 10.48
N LEU A 14 20.07 -2.99 10.51
CA LEU A 14 21.18 -2.04 10.69
C LEU A 14 21.72 -2.06 12.13
N ALA A 15 20.85 -2.30 13.12
CA ALA A 15 21.23 -2.32 14.54
C ALA A 15 21.69 -3.69 15.05
N ASN A 16 21.35 -4.79 14.35
CA ASN A 16 21.61 -6.15 14.80
C ASN A 16 22.51 -6.92 13.84
N ALA A 17 23.63 -7.44 14.35
CA ALA A 17 24.51 -8.32 13.60
C ALA A 17 23.97 -9.75 13.51
N SER A 18 24.20 -10.42 12.38
CA SER A 18 23.83 -11.83 12.19
C SER A 18 24.60 -12.73 13.18
N ARG A 19 23.86 -13.55 13.95
CA ARG A 19 24.43 -14.57 14.86
C ARG A 19 25.00 -15.78 14.11
N ALA A 20 24.40 -16.10 12.96
CA ALA A 20 24.80 -17.16 12.05
C ALA A 20 24.35 -16.80 10.63
N ARG A 21 25.06 -17.28 9.61
CA ARG A 21 24.73 -17.10 8.19
C ARG A 21 25.33 -18.23 7.36
N SER A 22 24.86 -18.41 6.14
CA SER A 22 25.55 -19.25 5.15
C SER A 22 26.96 -18.72 4.89
N GLU A 23 27.93 -19.62 4.73
CA GLU A 23 29.33 -19.23 4.54
C GLU A 23 29.54 -18.52 3.19
N GLN A 24 28.84 -18.97 2.16
CA GLN A 24 28.91 -18.42 0.81
C GLN A 24 27.54 -18.44 0.13
N PHE A 25 27.29 -17.42 -0.71
CA PHE A 25 26.23 -17.47 -1.71
C PHE A 25 26.77 -18.25 -2.91
N ILE A 26 26.28 -19.48 -3.10
CA ILE A 26 26.72 -20.36 -4.17
C ILE A 26 25.51 -20.62 -5.07
N ASN A 27 25.73 -20.62 -6.39
CA ASN A 27 24.72 -20.97 -7.36
C ASN A 27 24.50 -22.49 -7.41
N LEU A 28 23.91 -23.03 -6.35
CA LEU A 28 23.49 -24.42 -6.23
C LEU A 28 21.99 -24.47 -5.94
N ARG A 29 21.36 -25.58 -6.30
CA ARG A 29 19.92 -25.81 -6.06
C ARG A 29 19.56 -25.76 -4.57
N GLU A 30 20.48 -26.17 -3.70
CA GLU A 30 20.29 -26.17 -2.25
C GLU A 30 21.58 -25.69 -1.58
N VAL A 31 21.43 -24.81 -0.60
CA VAL A 31 22.50 -24.42 0.33
C VAL A 31 22.05 -24.82 1.72
N SER A 32 22.74 -25.79 2.31
CA SER A 32 22.47 -26.27 3.66
C SER A 32 23.68 -26.05 4.57
N THR A 33 23.43 -25.69 5.83
CA THR A 33 24.49 -25.42 6.81
C THR A 33 24.03 -25.89 8.18
N ARG A 34 24.93 -26.48 8.95
CA ARG A 34 24.66 -26.92 10.32
C ARG A 34 25.12 -25.85 11.30
N PHE A 35 24.23 -25.42 12.18
CA PHE A 35 24.53 -24.44 13.22
C PHE A 35 24.37 -25.03 14.62
N ARG A 36 25.16 -24.50 15.57
CA ARG A 36 24.97 -24.71 17.01
C ARG A 36 24.82 -23.35 17.66
N LEU A 37 23.61 -23.05 18.10
CA LEU A 37 23.26 -21.75 18.69
C LEU A 37 22.82 -21.95 20.14
N PRO A 38 23.04 -20.96 21.03
CA PRO A 38 22.43 -20.96 22.36
C PRO A 38 20.89 -21.04 22.28
N PRO A 39 20.20 -21.55 23.31
CA PRO A 39 18.74 -21.52 23.36
C PRO A 39 18.21 -20.08 23.21
N GLY A 40 17.26 -19.87 22.31
CA GLY A 40 16.69 -18.57 22.02
C GLY A 40 15.81 -18.55 20.78
N GLU A 41 15.24 -17.38 20.49
CA GLU A 41 14.47 -17.11 19.27
C GLU A 41 15.40 -16.53 18.21
N TYR A 42 15.28 -17.05 16.98
CA TYR A 42 16.11 -16.62 15.85
C TYR A 42 15.22 -16.31 14.66
N VAL A 43 15.63 -15.31 13.88
CA VAL A 43 15.01 -14.98 12.60
C VAL A 43 15.95 -15.40 11.48
N VAL A 44 15.42 -16.11 10.50
CA VAL A 44 16.15 -16.53 9.30
C VAL A 44 15.59 -15.76 8.11
N VAL A 45 16.49 -15.12 7.36
CA VAL A 45 16.13 -14.34 6.16
C VAL A 45 16.72 -15.06 4.95
N PRO A 46 15.93 -15.85 4.20
CA PRO A 46 16.38 -16.41 2.93
C PRO A 46 16.42 -15.32 1.84
N SER A 47 17.49 -15.25 1.06
CA SER A 47 17.62 -14.30 -0.05
C SER A 47 18.53 -14.83 -1.15
N THR A 48 18.44 -14.22 -2.34
CA THR A 48 19.51 -14.28 -3.35
C THR A 48 20.64 -13.32 -2.99
N PHE A 49 21.77 -13.42 -3.69
CA PHE A 49 22.91 -12.51 -3.49
C PHE A 49 22.59 -11.11 -4.00
N GLU A 50 22.12 -11.01 -5.24
CA GLU A 50 21.67 -9.75 -5.84
C GLU A 50 20.17 -9.54 -5.57
N PRO A 51 19.72 -8.29 -5.37
CA PRO A 51 18.30 -7.97 -5.31
C PRO A 51 17.62 -8.20 -6.67
N ASN A 52 16.27 -8.20 -6.67
CA ASN A 52 15.44 -8.29 -7.88
C ASN A 52 15.63 -9.59 -8.69
N LYS A 53 15.95 -10.69 -8.00
CA LYS A 53 15.93 -12.04 -8.59
C LYS A 53 14.69 -12.77 -8.09
N GLU A 54 13.79 -13.07 -9.02
CA GLU A 54 12.60 -13.85 -8.72
C GLU A 54 12.94 -15.34 -8.65
N GLY A 55 12.28 -16.05 -7.75
CA GLY A 55 12.45 -17.50 -7.62
C GLY A 55 11.68 -18.07 -6.43
N ASP A 56 11.18 -19.29 -6.61
CA ASP A 56 10.55 -20.05 -5.55
C ASP A 56 11.61 -20.78 -4.71
N PHE A 57 11.37 -20.90 -3.41
CA PHE A 57 12.28 -21.61 -2.52
C PHE A 57 11.53 -22.44 -1.47
N VAL A 58 12.24 -23.38 -0.87
CA VAL A 58 11.75 -24.17 0.26
C VAL A 58 12.78 -24.11 1.36
N LEU A 59 12.39 -23.64 2.55
CA LEU A 59 13.23 -23.64 3.73
C LEU A 59 12.84 -24.81 4.64
N ARG A 60 13.83 -25.62 5.05
CA ARG A 60 13.61 -26.78 5.94
C ARG A 60 14.50 -26.67 7.16
N PHE A 61 13.94 -26.94 8.33
CA PHE A 61 14.65 -26.93 9.61
C PHE A 61 14.77 -28.33 10.17
N PHE A 62 16.00 -28.76 10.45
CA PHE A 62 16.31 -30.00 11.13
C PHE A 62 16.95 -29.67 12.48
N SER A 63 16.34 -30.11 13.57
CA SER A 63 16.79 -29.84 14.93
C SER A 63 16.92 -31.15 15.71
N GLU A 64 17.95 -31.24 16.55
CA GLU A 64 18.18 -32.42 17.42
C GLU A 64 17.09 -32.53 18.49
N LYS A 65 16.61 -31.38 18.97
CA LYS A 65 15.52 -31.25 19.95
C LYS A 65 14.39 -30.45 19.34
N LYS A 66 13.16 -30.67 19.81
CA LYS A 66 11.97 -29.94 19.34
C LYS A 66 12.23 -28.43 19.31
N ALA A 67 12.14 -27.85 18.12
CA ALA A 67 12.21 -26.41 17.89
C ALA A 67 10.94 -25.97 17.17
N GLY A 68 10.29 -24.91 17.66
CA GLY A 68 9.16 -24.30 16.98
C GLY A 68 9.63 -23.46 15.79
N THR A 69 8.92 -23.54 14.69
CA THR A 69 9.15 -22.71 13.49
C THR A 69 7.86 -22.04 13.10
N GLN A 70 7.92 -20.74 12.80
CA GLN A 70 6.78 -19.95 12.35
C GLN A 70 7.24 -18.97 11.30
N GLU A 71 6.34 -18.63 10.38
CA GLU A 71 6.52 -17.51 9.48
C GLU A 71 6.41 -16.20 10.27
N LEU A 72 7.35 -15.29 10.04
CA LEU A 72 7.37 -13.98 10.67
C LEU A 72 7.04 -12.92 9.61
N ASP A 73 5.74 -12.65 9.45
CA ASP A 73 5.24 -11.60 8.58
C ASP A 73 4.04 -10.88 9.19
N ASP A 74 3.68 -9.75 8.61
CA ASP A 74 2.54 -8.96 9.07
C ASP A 74 1.21 -9.70 8.81
N GLN A 75 0.28 -9.61 9.76
CA GLN A 75 -1.08 -10.11 9.51
C GLN A 75 -1.83 -9.19 8.54
N VAL A 76 -2.65 -9.79 7.67
CA VAL A 76 -3.53 -9.02 6.79
C VAL A 76 -4.54 -8.26 7.64
N GLN A 77 -4.37 -6.95 7.71
CA GLN A 77 -5.24 -6.04 8.46
C GLN A 77 -5.49 -4.78 7.63
N ALA A 78 -6.72 -4.26 7.70
CA ALA A 78 -7.12 -3.01 7.08
C ALA A 78 -7.72 -2.09 8.14
N ILE A 79 -6.85 -1.28 8.77
CA ILE A 79 -7.26 -0.28 9.75
C ILE A 79 -7.23 1.07 9.03
N LEU A 80 -8.40 1.50 8.58
CA LEU A 80 -8.59 2.79 7.92
C LEU A 80 -9.21 3.77 8.93
N PRO A 81 -8.89 5.07 8.86
CA PRO A 81 -9.59 6.06 9.67
C PRO A 81 -11.08 6.05 9.33
N ASP A 82 -11.92 6.29 10.34
CA ASP A 82 -13.37 6.38 10.15
C ASP A 82 -13.71 7.45 9.11
N GLU A 83 -14.65 7.13 8.23
CA GLU A 83 -15.14 8.11 7.27
C GLU A 83 -15.92 9.19 7.98
N GLN A 84 -15.45 10.43 7.87
CA GLN A 84 -16.27 11.59 8.20
C GLN A 84 -17.33 11.77 7.12
N VAL A 85 -18.50 11.19 7.38
CA VAL A 85 -19.70 11.41 6.57
C VAL A 85 -20.32 12.72 7.02
N LEU A 86 -20.07 13.78 6.24
CA LEU A 86 -20.68 15.09 6.46
C LEU A 86 -22.10 15.09 5.89
N SER A 87 -23.04 15.74 6.59
CA SER A 87 -24.33 16.08 5.99
C SER A 87 -24.13 17.11 4.87
N GLU A 88 -25.12 17.25 3.99
CA GLU A 88 -25.05 18.30 2.97
C GLU A 88 -24.88 19.69 3.56
N GLU A 89 -25.45 20.00 4.73
CA GLU A 89 -25.28 21.32 5.35
C GLU A 89 -23.86 21.58 5.84
N GLU A 90 -23.15 20.53 6.25
CA GLU A 90 -21.78 20.60 6.77
C GLU A 90 -20.72 20.73 5.67
N ILE A 91 -21.08 20.41 4.42
CA ILE A 91 -20.18 20.54 3.27
C ILE A 91 -20.02 22.02 2.90
N ASP A 92 -18.77 22.46 2.76
CA ASP A 92 -18.42 23.83 2.40
C ASP A 92 -19.09 24.28 1.09
N GLU A 93 -19.62 25.51 1.07
CA GLU A 93 -20.33 26.05 -0.10
C GLU A 93 -19.43 26.15 -1.34
N ASN A 94 -18.11 26.35 -1.18
CA ASN A 94 -17.22 26.34 -2.34
C ASN A 94 -17.12 24.93 -2.95
N PHE A 95 -17.15 23.88 -2.12
CA PHE A 95 -17.19 22.50 -2.60
C PHE A 95 -18.52 22.19 -3.29
N LYS A 96 -19.66 22.65 -2.75
CA LYS A 96 -20.95 22.53 -3.43
C LYS A 96 -20.98 23.26 -4.76
N ALA A 97 -20.42 24.47 -4.82
CA ALA A 97 -20.32 25.23 -6.07
C ALA A 97 -19.45 24.49 -7.09
N LEU A 98 -18.32 23.92 -6.65
CA LEU A 98 -17.48 23.07 -7.49
C LEU A 98 -18.25 21.83 -7.97
N PHE A 99 -18.96 21.14 -7.08
CA PHE A 99 -19.78 19.99 -7.43
C PHE A 99 -20.85 20.35 -8.47
N ARG A 100 -21.62 21.43 -8.27
CA ARG A 100 -22.64 21.91 -9.23
C ARG A 100 -22.07 22.31 -10.59
N GLN A 101 -20.82 22.78 -10.64
CA GLN A 101 -20.17 23.10 -11.91
C GLN A 101 -19.77 21.82 -12.68
N LEU A 102 -19.62 20.71 -11.96
CA LEU A 102 -19.09 19.46 -12.49
C LEU A 102 -20.16 18.38 -12.71
N ALA A 103 -21.15 18.32 -11.83
CA ALA A 103 -22.37 17.56 -11.96
C ALA A 103 -23.26 18.27 -12.98
N GLY A 104 -23.83 17.51 -13.91
CA GLY A 104 -24.68 18.06 -14.95
C GLY A 104 -26.04 18.52 -14.43
N GLU A 105 -27.03 18.55 -15.32
CA GLU A 105 -28.42 18.85 -14.96
C GLU A 105 -29.03 17.82 -13.98
N ASP A 106 -28.46 16.61 -13.93
CA ASP A 106 -28.87 15.52 -13.06
C ASP A 106 -28.33 15.62 -11.63
N MET A 107 -27.44 16.59 -11.35
CA MET A 107 -26.82 16.79 -10.02
C MET A 107 -26.10 15.55 -9.49
N GLU A 108 -25.62 14.69 -10.39
CA GLU A 108 -24.86 13.48 -10.09
C GLU A 108 -23.58 13.47 -10.93
N ILE A 109 -22.52 12.81 -10.44
CA ILE A 109 -21.27 12.66 -11.18
C ILE A 109 -21.17 11.23 -11.72
N SER A 110 -21.21 11.09 -13.04
CA SER A 110 -20.95 9.83 -13.72
C SER A 110 -19.46 9.47 -13.74
N VAL A 111 -19.16 8.20 -14.01
CA VAL A 111 -17.78 7.70 -14.19
C VAL A 111 -16.98 8.53 -15.21
N ARG A 112 -17.63 9.01 -16.27
CA ARG A 112 -16.97 9.79 -17.34
C ARG A 112 -16.66 11.21 -16.88
N GLU A 113 -17.56 11.82 -16.13
CA GLU A 113 -17.35 13.15 -15.53
C GLU A 113 -16.25 13.06 -14.47
N LEU A 114 -16.30 12.07 -13.57
CA LEU A 114 -15.26 11.83 -12.57
C LEU A 114 -13.88 11.73 -13.22
N ARG A 115 -13.74 10.94 -14.30
CA ARG A 115 -12.48 10.83 -15.05
C ARG A 115 -12.01 12.18 -15.57
N THR A 116 -12.91 12.97 -16.14
CA THR A 116 -12.57 14.28 -16.71
C THR A 116 -12.11 15.26 -15.62
N ILE A 117 -12.80 15.26 -14.48
CA ILE A 117 -12.49 16.08 -13.31
C ILE A 117 -11.12 15.72 -12.75
N LEU A 118 -10.90 14.45 -12.41
CA LEU A 118 -9.66 14.00 -11.81
C LEU A 118 -8.46 14.22 -12.73
N ASN A 119 -8.63 13.99 -14.05
CA ASN A 119 -7.56 14.24 -15.02
C ASN A 119 -7.26 15.73 -15.23
N ARG A 120 -8.29 16.59 -15.18
CA ARG A 120 -8.09 18.05 -15.23
C ARG A 120 -7.32 18.55 -14.00
N ILE A 121 -7.52 17.94 -12.84
CA ILE A 121 -6.84 18.35 -11.60
C ILE A 121 -5.43 17.78 -11.58
N ILE A 122 -5.25 16.49 -11.87
CA ILE A 122 -3.92 15.86 -11.83
C ILE A 122 -2.97 16.44 -12.87
N SER A 123 -3.47 16.92 -14.01
CA SER A 123 -2.63 17.59 -15.02
C SER A 123 -2.06 18.95 -14.54
N LYS A 124 -2.62 19.54 -13.49
CA LYS A 124 -2.02 20.73 -12.82
C LYS A 124 -0.84 20.36 -11.92
N HIS A 125 -0.73 19.10 -11.50
CA HIS A 125 0.31 18.59 -10.63
C HIS A 125 1.46 17.99 -11.45
N LYS A 126 2.39 18.87 -11.86
CA LYS A 126 3.57 18.48 -12.66
C LYS A 126 4.57 17.60 -11.90
N ASP A 127 4.43 17.52 -10.58
CA ASP A 127 5.20 16.66 -9.69
C ASP A 127 4.85 15.17 -9.83
N LEU A 128 3.70 14.85 -10.43
CA LEU A 128 3.24 13.47 -10.58
C LEU A 128 3.55 12.92 -11.97
N ARG A 129 4.19 11.75 -12.03
CA ARG A 129 4.45 11.03 -13.28
C ARG A 129 3.29 10.10 -13.60
N THR A 130 2.24 10.62 -14.22
CA THR A 130 1.02 9.87 -14.51
C THR A 130 0.46 10.16 -15.90
N LYS A 131 -0.23 9.16 -16.49
CA LYS A 131 -1.07 9.32 -17.69
C LYS A 131 -2.50 9.77 -17.35
N GLY A 132 -2.77 10.00 -16.07
CA GLY A 132 -4.09 10.25 -15.53
C GLY A 132 -4.83 8.98 -15.12
N PHE A 133 -6.05 9.16 -14.63
CA PHE A 133 -6.97 8.10 -14.26
C PHE A 133 -7.64 7.49 -15.49
N SER A 134 -7.62 6.16 -15.53
CA SER A 134 -8.36 5.38 -16.53
C SER A 134 -9.85 5.34 -16.20
N LEU A 135 -10.66 4.90 -17.17
CA LEU A 135 -12.11 4.75 -16.94
C LEU A 135 -12.40 3.65 -15.91
N GLU A 136 -11.59 2.58 -15.91
CA GLU A 136 -11.69 1.45 -14.98
C GLU A 136 -11.34 1.88 -13.55
N SER A 137 -10.33 2.74 -13.39
CA SER A 137 -9.97 3.31 -12.09
C SER A 137 -11.12 4.14 -11.53
N CYS A 138 -11.71 5.01 -12.38
CA CYS A 138 -12.86 5.83 -11.98
C CYS A 138 -14.09 4.97 -11.70
N ARG A 139 -14.34 3.90 -12.48
CA ARG A 139 -15.45 2.98 -12.24
C ARG A 139 -15.28 2.27 -10.89
N SER A 140 -14.08 1.83 -10.56
CA SER A 140 -13.79 1.21 -9.26
C SER A 140 -14.00 2.19 -8.10
N MET A 141 -13.65 3.48 -8.29
CA MET A 141 -13.91 4.53 -7.31
C MET A 141 -15.40 4.80 -7.13
N VAL A 142 -16.18 4.85 -8.22
CA VAL A 142 -17.64 5.02 -8.15
C VAL A 142 -18.26 3.85 -7.42
N ASN A 143 -17.97 2.61 -7.84
CA ASN A 143 -18.51 1.41 -7.20
C ASN A 143 -18.15 1.28 -5.70
N LEU A 144 -17.03 1.88 -5.26
CA LEU A 144 -16.63 1.89 -3.86
C LEU A 144 -17.45 2.87 -3.02
N MET A 145 -17.99 3.91 -3.64
CA MET A 145 -18.64 5.06 -2.98
C MET A 145 -20.15 5.11 -3.18
N ASP A 146 -20.64 4.53 -4.28
CA ASP A 146 -22.05 4.41 -4.68
C ASP A 146 -22.81 3.53 -3.67
N ARG A 147 -23.38 4.17 -2.65
CA ARG A 147 -24.12 3.50 -1.57
C ARG A 147 -25.58 3.29 -1.92
N ASP A 148 -26.12 4.09 -2.83
CA ASP A 148 -27.51 4.03 -3.27
C ASP A 148 -27.71 3.11 -4.49
N GLY A 149 -26.64 2.72 -5.18
CA GLY A 149 -26.62 1.77 -6.28
C GLY A 149 -27.03 2.38 -7.63
N ASN A 150 -26.99 3.71 -7.78
CA ASN A 150 -27.38 4.39 -9.01
C ASN A 150 -26.28 4.37 -10.11
N GLY A 151 -25.06 3.93 -9.78
CA GLY A 151 -23.91 3.89 -10.68
C GLY A 151 -23.24 5.25 -10.93
N LYS A 152 -23.56 6.25 -10.10
CA LYS A 152 -23.04 7.63 -10.13
C LYS A 152 -22.71 8.07 -8.70
N LEU A 153 -22.32 9.34 -8.53
CA LEU A 153 -21.98 9.89 -7.23
C LEU A 153 -22.78 11.16 -6.94
N GLY A 154 -23.50 11.15 -5.82
CA GLY A 154 -24.10 12.34 -5.24
C GLY A 154 -23.07 13.24 -4.56
N LEU A 155 -23.53 14.39 -4.04
CA LEU A 155 -22.67 15.39 -3.40
C LEU A 155 -21.88 14.81 -2.20
N VAL A 156 -22.58 14.09 -1.32
CA VAL A 156 -21.99 13.50 -0.10
C VAL A 156 -20.97 12.42 -0.45
N GLU A 157 -21.30 11.53 -1.38
CA GLU A 157 -20.43 10.44 -1.83
C GLU A 157 -19.18 10.98 -2.53
N PHE A 158 -19.35 11.99 -3.38
CA PHE A 158 -18.24 12.66 -4.04
C PHE A 158 -17.33 13.38 -3.03
N ASN A 159 -17.89 13.99 -1.97
CA ASN A 159 -17.10 14.62 -0.91
C ASN A 159 -16.22 13.60 -0.16
N ILE A 160 -16.76 12.42 0.17
CA ILE A 160 -16.01 11.34 0.81
C ILE A 160 -14.89 10.86 -0.11
N LEU A 161 -15.21 10.59 -1.39
CA LEU A 161 -14.23 10.18 -2.39
C LEU A 161 -13.11 11.22 -2.54
N TRP A 162 -13.48 12.49 -2.60
CA TRP A 162 -12.54 13.60 -2.74
C TRP A 162 -11.55 13.65 -1.57
N ASN A 163 -12.04 13.51 -0.34
CA ASN A 163 -11.20 13.48 0.86
C ASN A 163 -10.28 12.26 0.88
N ARG A 164 -10.77 11.09 0.46
CA ARG A 164 -9.93 9.88 0.28
C ARG A 164 -8.80 10.12 -0.73
N ILE A 165 -9.12 10.68 -1.91
CA ILE A 165 -8.13 10.99 -2.95
C ILE A 165 -7.09 11.99 -2.45
N ARG A 166 -7.50 13.03 -1.71
CA ARG A 166 -6.57 13.99 -1.10
C ARG A 166 -5.65 13.32 -0.08
N ASN A 167 -6.17 12.42 0.75
CA ASN A 167 -5.37 11.67 1.71
C ASN A 167 -4.37 10.76 0.98
N TYR A 168 -4.80 10.01 -0.04
CA TYR A 168 -3.92 9.18 -0.86
C TYR A 168 -2.82 10.00 -1.54
N LEU A 169 -3.15 11.18 -2.06
CA LEU A 169 -2.14 12.08 -2.64
C LEU A 169 -1.13 12.58 -1.59
N SER A 170 -1.58 12.85 -0.36
CA SER A 170 -0.71 13.24 0.75
C SER A 170 0.23 12.11 1.15
N ILE A 171 -0.28 10.88 1.25
CA ILE A 171 0.52 9.68 1.53
C ILE A 171 1.52 9.47 0.40
N PHE A 172 1.07 9.50 -0.86
CA PHE A 172 1.93 9.35 -2.03
C PHE A 172 3.13 10.31 -1.97
N ARG A 173 2.88 11.61 -1.77
CA ARG A 173 3.96 12.61 -1.69
C ARG A 173 4.88 12.44 -0.48
N LYS A 174 4.38 11.88 0.62
CA LYS A 174 5.18 11.62 1.82
C LYS A 174 6.15 10.46 1.60
N PHE A 175 5.76 9.48 0.80
CA PHE A 175 6.50 8.24 0.58
C PHE A 175 7.21 8.14 -0.79
N ASP A 176 6.98 9.09 -1.70
CA ASP A 176 7.82 9.35 -2.89
C ASP A 176 9.16 9.99 -2.44
N LEU A 177 10.01 9.18 -1.81
CA LEU A 177 11.23 9.63 -1.15
C LEU A 177 12.27 10.13 -2.16
N ASP A 178 12.28 9.50 -3.33
CA ASP A 178 13.15 9.87 -4.45
C ASP A 178 12.59 11.02 -5.31
N LYS A 179 11.36 11.46 -5.03
CA LYS A 179 10.63 12.50 -5.78
C LYS A 179 10.58 12.19 -7.28
N SER A 180 10.54 10.91 -7.63
CA SER A 180 10.46 10.47 -9.02
C SER A 180 9.08 10.74 -9.64
N GLY A 181 8.09 11.09 -8.80
CA GLY A 181 6.70 11.21 -9.20
C GLY A 181 6.07 9.84 -9.45
N SER A 182 6.72 8.76 -9.02
CA SER A 182 6.25 7.38 -9.05
C SER A 182 6.67 6.66 -7.78
N MET A 183 5.97 5.58 -7.41
CA MET A 183 6.28 4.85 -6.19
C MET A 183 6.86 3.48 -6.53
N SER A 184 8.06 3.20 -6.03
CA SER A 184 8.67 1.87 -6.13
C SER A 184 7.94 0.87 -5.22
N ALA A 185 8.11 -0.43 -5.48
CA ALA A 185 7.52 -1.49 -4.64
C ALA A 185 7.98 -1.40 -3.18
N TYR A 186 9.20 -0.91 -2.95
CA TYR A 186 9.73 -0.69 -1.60
C TYR A 186 9.01 0.46 -0.88
N GLU A 187 8.80 1.58 -1.55
CA GLU A 187 8.07 2.73 -1.01
C GLU A 187 6.59 2.40 -0.78
N MET A 188 5.97 1.63 -1.68
CA MET A 188 4.58 1.19 -1.56
C MET A 188 4.35 0.34 -0.31
N ARG A 189 5.36 -0.44 0.10
CA ARG A 189 5.27 -1.22 1.34
C ARG A 189 5.34 -0.37 2.61
N MET A 190 5.95 0.81 2.51
CA MET A 190 6.08 1.73 3.64
C MET A 190 4.89 2.68 3.77
N ALA A 191 4.18 2.94 2.66
CA ALA A 191 3.09 3.90 2.51
C ALA A 191 1.81 3.49 3.25
#